data_AF-A0A239E4G5-F1
#
_entry.id   AF-A0A239E4G5-F1
#
_cell.length_a   1.000
_cell.length_b   1.000
_cell.length_c   1.000
_cell.angle_alpha   90.00
_cell.angle_beta   90.00
_cell.angle_gamma   90.00
#
_symmetry.space_group_name_H-M   'P 1'
#
loop_
_entity.id
_entity.type
_entity.pdbx_description
1 polymer ?
#
loop_
_entity_poly.entity_id
_entity_poly.type
_entity_poly.pdbx_seq_one_letter_code
_entity_poly.pdbx_strand_id
1 'polypeptide(L)'
;MTNLLAPDTGPSQADLAVWREDARHGEGSPWLTATQADALARYALKFAEGVHMMEAIAPRFREPPRDVSWEILGDDAEGDNWDDHRLPQRAYALFQKKLNWAQRDGAVLHYKVWLKKAGQ
;
A
#
# COMPACT_ATOMS: atom_id res chain seq x y z
N MET A 1 22.46 -26.28 18.61
CA MET A 1 22.45 -24.81 18.58
C MET A 1 22.21 -24.39 17.15
N THR A 2 20.95 -24.16 16.78
CA THR A 2 20.58 -23.95 15.37
C THR A 2 20.04 -22.53 15.22
N ASN A 3 20.65 -21.83 14.27
CA ASN A 3 20.52 -20.43 13.91
C ASN A 3 19.04 -20.03 13.67
N LEU A 4 18.51 -19.07 14.45
CA LEU A 4 17.07 -18.74 14.48
C LEU A 4 16.77 -17.23 14.29
N LEU A 5 17.68 -16.51 13.62
CA LEU A 5 17.48 -15.12 13.22
C LEU A 5 18.12 -14.91 11.84
N ALA A 6 17.45 -15.37 10.78
CA ALA A 6 17.67 -14.71 9.49
C ALA A 6 17.03 -13.31 9.59
N PRO A 7 17.73 -12.23 9.23
CA PRO A 7 17.13 -10.91 9.25
C PRO A 7 15.94 -10.90 8.30
N ASP A 8 14.85 -10.29 8.73
CA ASP A 8 13.68 -9.97 7.92
C ASP A 8 14.12 -8.90 6.90
N THR A 9 14.91 -9.32 5.92
CA THR A 9 15.40 -8.44 4.86
C THR A 9 14.19 -8.09 4.02
N GLY A 10 13.76 -6.82 4.12
CA GLY A 10 12.68 -6.28 3.32
C GLY A 10 12.84 -6.56 1.81
N PRO A 11 11.83 -6.22 1.01
CA PRO A 11 11.79 -6.61 -0.39
C PRO A 11 13.03 -6.17 -1.16
N SER A 12 13.53 -7.04 -2.04
CA SER A 12 14.65 -6.70 -2.91
C SER A 12 14.23 -5.66 -3.96
N GLN A 13 15.19 -4.99 -4.58
CA GLN A 13 14.87 -4.09 -5.71
C GLN A 13 14.22 -4.83 -6.89
N ALA A 14 14.58 -6.10 -7.10
CA ALA A 14 13.98 -6.93 -8.14
C ALA A 14 12.50 -7.18 -7.85
N ASP A 15 12.16 -7.52 -6.60
CA ASP A 15 10.76 -7.70 -6.17
C ASP A 15 9.96 -6.42 -6.37
N LEU A 16 10.50 -5.28 -5.92
CA LEU A 16 9.85 -3.97 -6.08
C LEU A 16 9.63 -3.60 -7.55
N ALA A 17 10.55 -3.95 -8.44
CA ALA A 17 10.39 -3.70 -9.87
C ALA A 17 9.27 -4.55 -10.48
N VAL A 18 9.18 -5.83 -10.12
CA VAL A 18 8.11 -6.73 -10.57
C VAL A 18 6.76 -6.26 -10.02
N TRP A 19 6.65 -6.02 -8.71
CA TRP A 19 5.39 -5.59 -8.11
C TRP A 19 4.92 -4.23 -8.61
N ARG A 20 5.84 -3.31 -8.91
CA ARG A 20 5.50 -2.05 -9.55
C ARG A 20 4.88 -2.30 -10.92
N GLU A 21 5.41 -3.26 -11.68
CA GLU A 21 4.84 -3.54 -12.99
C GLU A 21 3.43 -4.14 -12.88
N ASP A 22 3.23 -5.08 -11.96
CA ASP A 22 1.91 -5.65 -11.69
C ASP A 22 0.92 -4.57 -11.24
N ALA A 23 1.36 -3.67 -10.35
CA ALA A 23 0.55 -2.59 -9.80
C ALA A 23 0.09 -1.55 -10.83
N ARG A 24 0.72 -1.47 -12.02
CA ARG A 24 0.27 -0.59 -13.11
C ARG A 24 -0.82 -1.21 -13.97
N HIS A 25 -1.12 -2.49 -13.78
CA HIS A 25 -2.01 -3.26 -14.63
C HIS A 25 -3.15 -3.90 -13.84
N GLY A 26 -4.11 -4.49 -14.57
CA GLY A 26 -5.48 -4.75 -14.13
C GLY A 26 -5.66 -5.29 -12.71
N GLU A 27 -4.86 -6.28 -12.29
CA GLU A 27 -5.07 -6.90 -10.98
C GLU A 27 -4.41 -6.13 -9.83
N GLY A 28 -3.51 -5.19 -10.06
CA GLY A 28 -2.75 -4.53 -9.00
C GLY A 28 -1.57 -5.39 -8.51
N SER A 29 -0.87 -4.93 -7.47
CA SER A 29 0.23 -5.67 -6.85
C SER A 29 -0.22 -7.04 -6.32
N PRO A 30 0.69 -7.96 -5.95
CA PRO A 30 0.33 -9.05 -5.04
C PRO A 30 -0.20 -8.50 -3.70
N TRP A 31 -0.76 -9.38 -2.86
CA TRP A 31 -1.11 -9.03 -1.47
C TRP A 31 0.17 -8.87 -0.63
N LEU A 32 0.42 -7.65 -0.16
CA LEU A 32 1.65 -7.25 0.53
C LEU A 32 1.39 -6.97 2.01
N THR A 33 2.35 -7.25 2.88
CA THR A 33 2.31 -6.72 4.26
C THR A 33 2.40 -5.18 4.26
N ALA A 34 2.02 -4.53 5.37
CA ALA A 34 2.13 -3.07 5.50
C ALA A 34 3.52 -2.53 5.13
N THR A 35 4.58 -3.19 5.61
CA THR A 35 5.98 -2.81 5.33
C THR A 35 6.33 -2.95 3.86
N GLN A 36 5.89 -4.02 3.20
CA GLN A 36 6.14 -4.24 1.78
C GLN A 36 5.35 -3.26 0.90
N ALA A 37 4.09 -2.98 1.26
CA ALA A 37 3.25 -2.02 0.55
C ALA A 37 3.81 -0.58 0.67
N ASP A 38 4.28 -0.18 1.85
CA ASP A 38 5.03 1.08 2.04
C ASP A 38 6.31 1.12 1.21
N ALA A 39 7.09 0.04 1.18
CA ALA A 39 8.29 -0.03 0.36
C ALA A 39 7.99 0.12 -1.14
N LEU A 40 6.93 -0.54 -1.64
CA LEU A 40 6.47 -0.41 -3.02
C LEU A 40 6.02 1.03 -3.33
N ALA A 41 5.20 1.62 -2.47
CA ALA A 41 4.71 2.98 -2.68
C ALA A 41 5.86 4.02 -2.68
N ARG A 42 6.84 3.89 -1.78
CA ARG A 42 8.07 4.72 -1.80
C ARG A 42 8.90 4.49 -3.06
N TYR A 43 9.00 3.25 -3.52
CA TYR A 43 9.73 2.91 -4.75
C TYR A 43 9.09 3.55 -5.98
N ALA A 44 7.76 3.53 -6.08
CA ALA A 44 7.00 4.13 -7.18
C ALA A 44 7.22 5.64 -7.34
N LEU A 45 7.45 6.37 -6.23
CA LEU A 45 7.74 7.80 -6.27
C LEU A 45 8.96 8.15 -7.13
N LYS A 46 9.96 7.25 -7.24
CA LYS A 46 11.14 7.44 -8.10
C LYS A 46 10.80 7.53 -9.59
N PHE A 47 9.61 7.05 -9.96
CA PHE A 47 9.11 6.99 -11.33
C PHE A 47 7.95 7.96 -11.57
N ALA A 48 7.72 8.91 -10.64
CA ALA A 48 6.59 9.83 -10.64
C ALA A 48 5.23 9.11 -10.66
N GLU A 49 5.13 7.99 -9.96
CA GLU A 49 3.90 7.22 -9.78
C GLU A 49 3.41 7.29 -8.34
N GLY A 50 2.09 7.36 -8.16
CA GLY A 50 1.42 7.34 -6.86
C GLY A 50 0.43 6.20 -6.74
N VAL A 51 0.09 5.85 -5.49
CA VAL A 51 -0.97 4.89 -5.17
C VAL A 51 -2.31 5.50 -5.55
N HIS A 52 -2.92 5.00 -6.62
CA HIS A 52 -4.21 5.52 -7.08
C HIS A 52 -5.38 4.80 -6.43
N MET A 53 -5.18 3.53 -6.06
CA MET A 53 -6.15 2.69 -5.39
C MET A 53 -5.43 1.71 -4.47
N MET A 54 -6.09 1.32 -3.39
CA MET A 54 -5.61 0.30 -2.47
C MET A 54 -6.82 -0.47 -1.94
N GLU A 55 -6.64 -1.77 -1.76
CA GLU A 55 -7.53 -2.62 -0.99
C GLU A 55 -6.74 -3.27 0.15
N ALA A 56 -7.38 -3.52 1.28
CA ALA A 56 -6.81 -4.24 2.41
C ALA A 56 -7.69 -5.43 2.80
N ILE A 57 -7.05 -6.51 3.22
CA ILE A 57 -7.73 -7.70 3.75
C ILE A 57 -7.09 -8.14 5.06
N ALA A 58 -7.90 -8.64 5.99
CA ALA A 58 -7.40 -9.33 7.16
C ALA A 58 -7.11 -10.81 6.79
N PRO A 59 -5.86 -11.29 6.88
CA PRO A 59 -5.53 -12.68 6.56
C PRO A 59 -6.07 -13.68 7.60
N ARG A 60 -6.57 -13.19 8.74
CA ARG A 60 -7.21 -13.98 9.80
C ARG A 60 -8.39 -13.20 10.37
N PHE A 61 -9.50 -13.89 10.62
CA PHE A 61 -10.65 -13.30 11.30
C PHE A 61 -10.26 -12.83 12.71
N ARG A 62 -10.41 -11.53 12.97
CA ARG A 62 -10.53 -10.94 14.31
C ARG A 62 -11.91 -10.30 14.42
N GLU A 63 -12.32 -10.01 15.65
CA GLU A 63 -13.50 -9.20 15.90
C GLU A 63 -13.41 -7.91 15.04
N PRO A 64 -14.48 -7.57 14.29
CA PRO A 64 -14.37 -6.53 13.28
C PRO A 64 -13.99 -5.20 13.94
N PRO A 65 -12.97 -4.50 13.42
CA PRO A 65 -12.64 -3.16 13.89
C PRO A 65 -13.85 -2.24 13.75
N ARG A 66 -14.01 -1.32 14.69
CA ARG A 66 -15.16 -0.39 14.72
C ARG A 66 -15.16 0.62 13.58
N ASP A 67 -13.99 0.82 12.96
CA ASP A 67 -13.78 1.69 11.81
C ASP A 67 -12.89 0.95 10.79
N VAL A 68 -13.29 1.03 9.52
CA VAL A 68 -12.67 0.35 8.37
C VAL A 68 -12.19 1.35 7.32
N SER A 69 -12.15 2.65 7.63
CA SER A 69 -11.75 3.70 6.69
C SER A 69 -10.31 3.55 6.15
N TRP A 70 -9.49 2.67 6.73
CA TRP A 70 -8.15 2.34 6.26
C TRP A 70 -8.12 1.17 5.26
N GLU A 71 -9.25 0.53 4.96
CA GLU A 71 -9.32 -0.65 4.07
C GLU A 71 -9.18 -0.31 2.59
N ILE A 72 -9.67 0.86 2.20
CA ILE A 72 -9.78 1.26 0.80
C ILE A 72 -9.14 2.64 0.62
N LEU A 73 -8.38 2.82 -0.46
CA LEU A 73 -7.97 4.14 -0.97
C LEU A 73 -8.58 4.31 -2.35
N GLY A 74 -9.15 5.48 -2.62
CA GLY A 74 -9.89 5.78 -3.85
C GLY A 74 -11.40 6.01 -3.64
N ASP A 75 -11.86 5.87 -2.41
CA ASP A 75 -13.19 6.24 -1.92
C ASP A 75 -13.05 7.16 -0.68
N ASP A 76 -12.11 8.11 -0.77
CA ASP A 76 -11.81 9.09 0.27
C ASP A 76 -12.60 10.39 0.07
N ALA A 77 -12.44 11.33 1.00
CA ALA A 77 -13.05 12.65 0.89
C ALA A 77 -12.62 13.38 -0.40
N GLU A 78 -13.48 14.27 -0.90
CA GLU A 78 -13.17 15.10 -2.07
C GLU A 78 -11.85 15.86 -1.89
N GLY A 79 -10.97 15.76 -2.88
CA GLY A 79 -9.65 16.40 -2.88
C GLY A 79 -8.52 15.50 -2.37
N ASP A 80 -8.84 14.40 -1.68
CA ASP A 80 -7.88 13.42 -1.16
C ASP A 80 -7.61 12.28 -2.15
N ASN A 81 -8.56 11.98 -3.05
CA ASN A 81 -8.41 10.89 -4.01
C ASN A 81 -7.41 11.23 -5.12
N TRP A 82 -6.80 10.19 -5.68
CA TRP A 82 -5.88 10.35 -6.81
C TRP A 82 -6.48 11.14 -7.96
N ASP A 83 -7.74 10.86 -8.33
CA ASP A 83 -8.38 11.49 -9.49
C ASP A 83 -8.62 13.01 -9.30
N ASP A 84 -8.58 13.51 -8.07
CA ASP A 84 -8.72 14.93 -7.74
C ASP A 84 -7.42 15.72 -7.97
N HIS A 85 -6.27 15.14 -7.56
CA HIS A 85 -5.01 15.87 -7.53
C HIS A 85 -3.92 15.28 -8.46
N ARG A 86 -3.88 13.97 -8.69
CA ARG A 86 -2.89 13.24 -9.52
C ARG A 86 -1.43 13.55 -9.16
N LEU A 87 -1.17 13.71 -7.86
CA LEU A 87 0.13 14.07 -7.27
C LEU A 87 0.67 12.89 -6.47
N PRO A 88 1.76 12.23 -6.92
CA PRO A 88 2.33 11.06 -6.25
C PRO A 88 2.61 11.25 -4.76
N GLN A 89 3.17 12.41 -4.37
CA GLN A 89 3.54 12.65 -2.98
C GLN A 89 2.33 12.77 -2.06
N ARG A 90 1.23 13.36 -2.56
CA ARG A 90 -0.02 13.45 -1.79
C ARG A 90 -0.68 12.09 -1.62
N ALA A 91 -0.76 11.32 -2.70
CA ALA A 91 -1.29 9.95 -2.66
C ALA A 91 -0.48 9.07 -1.70
N TYR A 92 0.85 9.19 -1.71
CA TYR A 92 1.71 8.48 -0.77
C TYR A 92 1.46 8.90 0.69
N ALA A 93 1.26 10.19 0.96
CA ALA A 93 0.97 10.67 2.30
C ALA A 93 -0.38 10.13 2.84
N LEU A 94 -1.41 10.09 2.00
CA LEU A 94 -2.71 9.49 2.35
C LEU A 94 -2.59 7.99 2.59
N PHE A 95 -1.89 7.28 1.71
CA PHE A 95 -1.61 5.86 1.87
C PHE A 95 -0.89 5.57 3.20
N GLN A 96 0.18 6.30 3.51
CA GLN A 96 0.91 6.15 4.77
C GLN A 96 0.02 6.44 5.99
N LYS A 97 -0.86 7.44 5.91
CA LYS A 97 -1.83 7.77 6.95
C LYS A 97 -2.79 6.60 7.22
N LYS A 98 -3.31 5.94 6.18
CA LYS A 98 -4.17 4.76 6.32
C LYS A 98 -3.44 3.57 6.93
N LEU A 99 -2.19 3.29 6.50
CA LEU A 99 -1.37 2.25 7.14
C LEU A 99 -1.19 2.51 8.64
N ASN A 100 -0.93 3.75 9.03
CA ASN A 100 -0.75 4.13 10.42
C ASN A 100 -2.04 4.00 11.23
N TRP A 101 -3.21 4.29 10.63
CA TRP A 101 -4.51 4.07 11.27
C TRP A 101 -4.78 2.60 11.54
N ALA A 102 -4.59 1.74 10.53
CA ALA A 102 -4.72 0.30 10.70
C ALA A 102 -3.82 -0.24 11.81
N GLN A 103 -2.55 0.19 11.85
CA GLN A 103 -1.60 -0.20 12.89
C GLN A 103 -2.03 0.28 14.29
N ARG A 104 -2.49 1.53 14.40
CA ARG A 104 -2.99 2.10 15.66
C ARG A 104 -4.18 1.32 16.19
N ASP A 105 -5.05 0.85 15.31
CA ASP A 105 -6.23 0.06 15.67
C ASP A 105 -5.92 -1.43 15.88
N GLY A 106 -4.64 -1.82 15.78
CA GLY A 106 -4.19 -3.20 15.98
C GLY A 106 -4.60 -4.15 14.85
N ALA A 107 -4.99 -3.61 13.69
CA ALA A 107 -5.33 -4.37 12.51
C ALA A 107 -4.06 -4.95 11.89
N VAL A 108 -4.10 -6.24 11.57
CA VAL A 108 -3.04 -6.93 10.82
C VAL A 108 -3.62 -7.23 9.45
N LEU A 109 -3.11 -6.55 8.43
CA LEU A 109 -3.71 -6.54 7.10
C LEU A 109 -2.65 -6.81 6.03
N HIS A 110 -3.11 -7.36 4.92
CA HIS A 110 -2.39 -7.35 3.66
C HIS A 110 -3.06 -6.39 2.69
N TYR A 111 -2.26 -5.76 1.84
CA TYR A 111 -2.67 -4.69 0.95
C TYR A 111 -2.41 -5.06 -0.50
N LYS A 112 -3.38 -4.74 -1.35
CA LYS A 112 -3.21 -4.71 -2.80
C LYS A 112 -3.14 -3.25 -3.23
N VAL A 113 -2.18 -2.91 -4.07
CA VAL A 113 -1.87 -1.54 -4.46
C VAL A 113 -1.92 -1.41 -5.97
N TRP A 114 -2.56 -0.35 -6.45
CA TRP A 114 -2.49 0.05 -7.85
C TRP A 114 -1.81 1.40 -7.99
N LEU A 115 -0.97 1.53 -9.01
CA LEU A 115 -0.15 2.70 -9.27
C LEU A 115 -0.54 3.39 -10.58
N LYS A 116 -0.59 4.72 -10.56
CA LYS A 116 -0.72 5.55 -11.77
C LYS A 116 0.39 6.57 -11.84
N LYS A 117 0.75 6.95 -13.06
CA LYS A 117 1.73 8.01 -13.30
C LYS A 117 1.09 9.37 -13.09
N ALA A 118 1.84 10.32 -12.53
CA ALA A 118 1.40 11.70 -12.36
C ALA A 118 0.77 12.26 -13.64
N GLY A 119 -0.38 12.93 -13.48
CA GLY A 119 -1.15 13.50 -14.58
C GLY A 119 -2.02 12.52 -15.38
N GLN A 120 -2.05 11.22 -15.03
CA GLN A 120 -2.98 10.22 -15.58
C GLN A 120 -4.18 9.98 -14.65
#